data_AF-A0A7K6GU20-F1
#
_entry.id   AF-A0A7K6GU20-F1
#
_cell.length_a   1.000
_cell.length_b   1.000
_cell.length_c   1.000
_cell.angle_alpha   90.00
_cell.angle_beta   90.00
_cell.angle_gamma   90.00
#
_symmetry.space_group_name_H-M   'P 1'
#
loop_
_entity.id
_entity.type
_entity.pdbx_description
1 polymer ?
#
loop_
_entity_poly.entity_id
_entity_poly.type
_entity_poly.pdbx_seq_one_letter_code
_entity_poly.pdbx_strand_id
1 'polypeptide(L)'
;PGVRHPNIICDCCKKHGIRGMRWKCKMCFDYDLCTQCYMNNKHDLGHSFERYETAHSQPVLVSPRQNLTRITLKGTFQGAKVVRGPDWEWGNQDGKGLLSCKT
;
A
#
# COMPACT_ATOMS: atom_id res chain seq x y z
N PRO A 1 -13.86 -4.66 6.68
CA PRO A 1 -12.65 -4.13 7.38
C PRO A 1 -11.38 -4.65 6.70
N GLY A 2 -10.37 -3.80 6.47
CA GLY A 2 -9.11 -4.23 5.85
C GLY A 2 -8.14 -4.88 6.85
N VAL A 3 -7.14 -5.60 6.34
CA VAL A 3 -6.08 -6.24 7.15
C VAL A 3 -5.26 -5.20 7.91
N ARG A 4 -4.94 -5.49 9.18
CA ARG A 4 -4.15 -4.61 10.06
C ARG A 4 -3.30 -5.39 11.06
N HIS A 5 -2.20 -4.76 11.47
CA HIS A 5 -1.36 -5.17 12.61
C HIS A 5 -1.47 -4.10 13.70
N PRO A 6 -2.49 -4.18 14.59
CA PRO A 6 -2.89 -3.07 15.46
C PRO A 6 -1.82 -2.65 16.47
N ASN A 7 -1.02 -3.60 16.96
CA ASN A 7 -0.03 -3.37 18.01
C ASN A 7 1.36 -3.04 17.47
N ILE A 8 1.51 -2.86 16.15
CA ILE A 8 2.80 -2.57 15.52
C ILE A 8 2.84 -1.12 15.06
N ILE A 9 3.94 -0.44 15.37
CA ILE A 9 4.20 0.95 15.00
C ILE A 9 5.22 0.93 13.86
N CYS A 10 5.01 1.77 12.85
CA CYS A 10 6.02 1.96 11.81
C CYS A 10 7.16 2.83 12.36
N ASP A 11 8.40 2.34 12.38
CA ASP A 11 9.54 3.05 12.93
C ASP A 11 9.94 4.30 12.15
N CYS A 12 9.61 4.37 10.87
CA CYS A 12 9.91 5.54 10.05
C CYS A 12 8.88 6.67 10.22
N CYS A 13 7.58 6.37 10.12
CA CYS A 13 6.53 7.40 10.13
C CYS A 13 5.74 7.48 11.44
N LYS A 14 6.06 6.64 12.43
CA LYS A 14 5.49 6.59 13.78
C LYS A 14 3.98 6.40 13.85
N LYS A 15 3.34 5.98 12.75
CA LYS A 15 1.92 5.63 12.74
C LYS A 15 1.70 4.31 13.48
N HIS A 16 0.81 4.33 14.44
CA HIS A 16 0.33 3.16 15.17
C HIS A 16 -0.63 2.33 14.31
N GLY A 17 -0.53 1.02 14.41
CA GLY A 17 -1.41 0.09 13.69
C GLY A 17 -1.13 0.07 12.21
N ILE A 18 -0.13 -0.71 11.79
CA ILE A 18 0.18 -0.87 10.36
C ILE A 18 -1.04 -1.42 9.62
N ARG A 19 -1.47 -0.69 8.57
CA ARG A 19 -2.57 -1.10 7.68
C ARG A 19 -1.99 -1.85 6.48
N GLY A 20 -2.61 -2.96 6.11
CA GLY A 20 -2.10 -3.87 5.07
C GLY A 20 -0.86 -4.61 5.54
N MET A 21 0.10 -4.83 4.63
CA MET A 21 1.31 -5.59 4.90
C MET A 21 2.25 -4.88 5.88
N ARG A 22 2.82 -5.67 6.79
CA ARG A 22 3.94 -5.30 7.69
C ARG A 22 5.27 -5.76 7.10
N TRP A 23 6.26 -4.89 7.14
CA TRP A 23 7.62 -5.16 6.66
C TRP A 23 8.60 -5.08 7.83
N LYS A 24 9.03 -6.23 8.35
CA LYS A 24 9.97 -6.31 9.46
C LYS A 24 11.39 -6.47 8.94
N CYS A 25 12.32 -5.60 9.34
CA CYS A 25 13.73 -5.73 8.97
C CYS A 25 14.34 -6.95 9.65
N LYS A 26 15.15 -7.74 8.92
CA LYS A 26 15.84 -8.91 9.49
C LYS A 26 17.22 -8.64 10.06
N MET A 27 17.76 -7.48 9.74
CA MET A 27 19.10 -7.07 10.18
C MET A 27 19.07 -6.16 11.40
N CYS A 28 17.96 -5.47 11.64
CA CYS A 28 17.79 -4.56 12.76
C CYS A 28 16.92 -5.19 13.85
N PHE A 29 17.24 -4.88 15.10
CA PHE A 29 16.42 -5.27 16.24
C PHE A 29 15.09 -4.50 16.20
N ASP A 30 14.01 -5.27 16.17
CA ASP A 30 12.62 -4.80 16.24
C ASP A 30 12.25 -3.60 15.35
N TYR A 31 12.73 -3.58 14.10
CA TYR A 31 12.45 -2.47 13.18
C TYR A 31 11.37 -2.84 12.16
N ASP A 32 10.27 -2.10 12.17
CA ASP A 32 9.07 -2.35 11.38
C ASP A 32 8.67 -1.17 10.49
N LEU A 33 8.31 -1.45 9.25
CA LEU A 33 7.81 -0.47 8.29
C LEU A 33 6.40 -0.80 7.81
N CYS A 34 5.60 0.25 7.62
CA CYS A 34 4.38 0.13 6.84
C CYS A 34 4.69 0.09 5.34
N THR A 35 3.75 -0.42 4.53
CA THR A 35 3.91 -0.52 3.07
C THR A 35 4.30 0.80 2.41
N GLN A 36 3.73 1.93 2.85
CA GLN A 36 4.08 3.25 2.30
C GLN A 36 5.55 3.60 2.54
N CYS A 37 6.10 3.33 3.73
CA CYS A 37 7.50 3.61 4.03
C CYS A 37 8.44 2.63 3.30
N TYR A 38 8.06 1.36 3.25
CA TYR A 38 8.80 0.34 2.51
C TYR A 38 8.89 0.68 1.01
N MET A 39 7.76 1.01 0.38
CA MET A 39 7.72 1.35 -1.06
C MET A 39 8.39 2.70 -1.38
N ASN A 40 8.52 3.58 -0.39
CA ASN A 40 9.22 4.87 -0.54
C ASN A 40 10.71 4.79 -0.18
N ASN A 41 11.32 3.60 -0.18
CA ASN A 41 12.74 3.40 0.10
C ASN A 41 13.18 4.00 1.45
N LYS A 42 12.30 3.99 2.45
CA LYS A 42 12.70 4.30 3.81
C LYS A 42 13.46 3.12 4.40
N HIS A 43 14.36 3.43 5.33
CA HIS A 43 15.35 2.52 5.90
C HIS A 43 16.42 2.07 4.88
N ASP A 44 17.48 1.44 5.37
CA ASP A 44 18.54 0.89 4.52
C ASP A 44 17.96 -0.06 3.46
N LEU A 45 18.41 0.12 2.22
CA LEU A 45 17.99 -0.69 1.07
C LEU A 45 18.80 -1.98 0.95
N GLY A 46 19.99 -2.05 1.56
CA GLY A 46 20.80 -3.26 1.66
C GLY A 46 20.24 -4.27 2.66
N HIS A 47 19.27 -3.87 3.51
CA HIS A 47 18.64 -4.76 4.47
C HIS A 47 17.52 -5.60 3.84
N SER A 48 17.51 -6.90 4.17
CA SER A 48 16.41 -7.81 3.87
C SER A 48 15.26 -7.65 4.87
N PHE A 49 14.06 -8.02 4.43
CA PHE A 49 12.84 -7.87 5.22
C PHE A 49 12.03 -9.16 5.24
N GLU A 50 11.25 -9.37 6.29
CA GLU A 50 10.13 -10.30 6.30
C GLU A 50 8.84 -9.55 6.03
N ARG A 51 8.07 -10.03 5.05
CA ARG A 51 6.74 -9.53 4.73
C ARG A 51 5.69 -10.39 5.43
N TYR A 52 4.86 -9.75 6.25
CA TYR A 52 3.67 -10.35 6.83
C TYR A 52 2.45 -9.78 6.11
N GLU A 53 1.67 -10.65 5.47
CA GLU A 53 0.45 -10.24 4.78
C GLU A 53 -0.69 -9.98 5.75
N THR A 54 -0.76 -10.80 6.81
CA THR A 54 -1.73 -10.67 7.89
C THR A 54 -1.06 -10.94 9.25
N ALA A 55 -1.76 -10.69 10.36
CA ALA A 55 -1.23 -10.98 11.70
C ALA A 55 -0.97 -12.47 11.97
N HIS A 56 -1.60 -13.36 11.20
CA HIS A 56 -1.51 -14.81 11.38
C HIS A 56 -0.77 -15.53 10.23
N SER A 57 -0.34 -14.79 9.21
CA SER A 57 0.42 -15.36 8.10
C SER A 57 1.85 -15.68 8.51
N GLN A 58 2.39 -16.78 8.00
CA GLN A 58 3.84 -17.03 8.05
C GLN A 58 4.58 -15.92 7.28
N PRO A 59 5.73 -15.45 7.79
CA PRO A 59 6.51 -14.43 7.10
C PRO A 59 7.14 -14.95 5.83
N VAL A 60 7.18 -14.10 4.80
CA VAL A 60 7.93 -14.33 3.58
C VAL A 60 9.18 -13.46 3.60
N LEU A 61 10.36 -14.08 3.57
CA LEU A 61 11.62 -13.35 3.42
C LEU A 61 11.70 -12.73 2.03
N VAL A 62 11.97 -11.43 1.96
CA VAL A 62 12.21 -10.68 0.74
C VAL A 62 13.65 -10.18 0.69
N SER A 63 14.23 -10.19 -0.51
CA SER A 63 15.59 -9.73 -0.75
C SER A 63 15.75 -8.22 -0.48
N PRO A 64 16.99 -7.75 -0.26
CA PRO A 64 17.30 -6.33 -0.21
C PRO A 64 16.76 -5.57 -1.43
N ARG A 65 16.36 -4.32 -1.20
CA ARG A 65 15.81 -3.43 -2.24
C ARG A 65 16.90 -2.69 -3.02
N GLN A 66 18.15 -2.80 -2.60
CA GLN A 66 19.28 -2.12 -3.23
C GLN A 66 19.38 -2.52 -4.71
N ASN A 67 19.58 -1.53 -5.58
CA ASN A 67 19.73 -1.70 -7.03
C ASN A 67 18.51 -2.29 -7.76
N LEU A 68 17.34 -2.40 -7.10
CA LEU A 68 16.12 -2.82 -7.77
C LEU A 68 15.48 -1.66 -8.54
N THR A 69 15.10 -1.91 -9.79
CA THR A 69 14.36 -0.95 -10.60
C THR A 69 12.95 -0.76 -10.04
N ARG A 70 12.58 0.48 -9.73
CA ARG A 70 11.24 0.82 -9.26
C ARG A 70 10.32 1.09 -10.44
N ILE A 71 9.19 0.42 -10.45
CA ILE A 71 8.13 0.69 -11.42
C ILE A 71 7.16 1.69 -10.80
N THR A 72 6.83 2.73 -11.57
CA THR A 72 5.84 3.72 -11.15
C THR A 72 4.44 3.16 -11.37
N LEU A 73 3.62 3.15 -10.31
CA LEU A 73 2.21 2.74 -10.42
C LEU A 73 1.45 3.76 -11.27
N LYS A 74 0.57 3.26 -12.15
CA LYS A 74 -0.33 4.07 -12.99
C LYS A 74 -1.78 3.68 -12.68
N GLY A 75 -2.68 4.66 -12.70
CA GLY A 75 -4.08 4.45 -12.31
C GLY A 75 -4.74 5.73 -11.79
N THR A 76 -5.72 5.56 -10.91
CA THR A 76 -6.51 6.63 -10.29
C THR A 76 -5.76 7.37 -9.17
N PHE A 77 -4.59 7.92 -9.51
CA PHE A 77 -3.77 8.74 -8.61
C PHE A 77 -4.08 10.23 -8.73
N GLN A 78 -3.51 11.05 -7.85
CA GLN A 78 -3.68 12.50 -7.89
C GLN A 78 -3.31 13.06 -9.28
N GLY A 79 -4.20 13.89 -9.84
CA GLY A 79 -4.04 14.44 -11.19
C GLY A 79 -4.61 13.56 -12.31
N ALA A 80 -5.08 12.35 -12.01
CA ALA A 80 -5.79 11.53 -12.98
C ALA A 80 -7.13 12.18 -13.37
N LYS A 81 -7.41 12.24 -14.68
CA LYS A 81 -8.75 12.55 -15.19
C LYS A 81 -9.57 11.27 -15.17
N VAL A 82 -10.72 11.29 -14.50
CA VAL A 82 -11.56 10.12 -14.30
C VAL A 82 -12.99 10.37 -14.78
N VAL A 83 -13.69 9.31 -15.14
CA VAL A 83 -15.14 9.28 -15.39
C VAL A 83 -15.75 8.13 -14.58
N ARG A 84 -17.07 8.15 -14.37
CA ARG A 84 -17.76 7.10 -13.62
C ARG A 84 -17.52 5.72 -14.22
N GLY A 85 -17.36 4.72 -13.34
CA GLY A 85 -17.19 3.32 -13.72
C GLY A 85 -18.53 2.57 -13.78
N PRO A 86 -18.50 1.25 -14.06
CA PRO A 86 -19.69 0.39 -14.11
C PRO A 86 -20.47 0.34 -12.79
N ASP A 87 -19.75 0.35 -11.66
CA ASP A 87 -20.33 0.24 -10.31
C ASP A 87 -20.78 1.61 -9.74
N TRP A 88 -21.04 2.59 -10.59
CA TRP A 88 -21.43 3.93 -10.15
C TRP A 88 -22.90 3.98 -9.73
N GLU A 89 -23.13 4.15 -8.44
CA GLU A 89 -24.47 4.23 -7.84
C GLU A 89 -24.82 5.65 -7.35
N TRP A 90 -23.98 6.65 -7.63
CA TRP A 90 -24.07 8.01 -7.08
C TRP A 90 -24.82 9.01 -7.96
N GLY A 91 -25.86 8.55 -8.67
CA GLY A 91 -26.73 9.41 -9.48
C GLY A 91 -25.96 10.28 -10.49
N ASN A 92 -26.24 11.59 -10.54
CA ASN A 92 -25.61 12.55 -11.46
C ASN A 92 -24.65 13.55 -10.77
N GLN A 93 -23.88 13.09 -9.78
CA GLN A 93 -22.94 13.98 -9.08
C GLN A 93 -21.80 14.52 -9.96
N ASP A 94 -21.45 13.82 -11.04
CA ASP A 94 -20.43 14.27 -11.99
C ASP A 94 -20.97 15.29 -13.02
N GLY A 95 -22.26 15.65 -12.94
CA GLY A 95 -22.92 16.64 -13.81
C GLY A 95 -23.03 16.22 -15.28
N LYS A 96 -22.62 15.01 -15.64
CA LYS A 96 -22.78 14.46 -16.98
C LYS A 96 -24.11 13.74 -17.01
N GLY A 97 -25.17 14.49 -17.35
CA GLY A 97 -26.55 14.00 -17.44
C GLY A 97 -26.64 12.61 -18.08
N LEU A 98 -27.66 11.83 -17.67
CA LEU A 98 -27.91 10.44 -18.06
C LEU A 98 -27.33 10.13 -19.45
N LEU A 99 -26.21 9.39 -19.47
CA LEU A 99 -25.89 8.56 -20.62
C LEU A 99 -27.05 7.57 -20.72
N SER A 100 -28.09 7.96 -21.46
CA SER A 100 -29.13 7.08 -21.94
C SER A 100 -28.40 5.88 -22.51
N CYS A 101 -28.59 4.72 -21.87
CA CYS A 101 -28.41 3.46 -22.56
C CYS A 101 -29.30 3.56 -23.80
N LYS A 102 -28.71 3.83 -24.97
CA LYS A 102 -29.44 3.63 -26.21
C LYS A 102 -29.51 2.12 -26.36
N THR A 103 -30.71 1.60 -26.13
CA THR A 103 -31.18 0.28 -26.57
C THR A 103 -30.70 -0.03 -27.98
#